data_AF-A0A0D2DVE9-F1
#
_entry.id   AF-A0A0D2DVE9-F1
#
_cell.length_a   1.000
_cell.length_b   1.000
_cell.length_c   1.000
_cell.angle_alpha   90.00
_cell.angle_beta   90.00
_cell.angle_gamma   90.00
#
_symmetry.space_group_name_H-M   'P 1'
#
loop_
_entity.id
_entity.type
_entity.pdbx_description
1 polymer ?
#
loop_
_entity_poly.entity_id
_entity_poly.type
_entity_poly.pdbx_seq_one_letter_code
_entity_poly.pdbx_strand_id
1 'polypeptide(L)'
;MSFKAEGPKTRPERVKPPPSSSPTEAHPNPPSWSRRSSTSSTTSFHSAHSVQQDRFSPAEESRMVSLSNDLKTQANTFFSRQDYESAIQTYDRALAELPRYLDYEMAVLQSNIAACHLKLEQWKDAVETCERGLDGLERELPTKRKEKTKKGTKKSTGVKGSSSDRHTNSKSRAGRLNSDTESEDEGAPPSRSTNQGKAGERDDTVVELPSDEEDESAALKNLQLSDSRKADITRIRVKLLLRRARARSNLSMSPSSKTSALSDQPTPPSKTSSTPGSTWSNLSAALEDYKTLSSTPQYWEILPASDKKTVRDALVLLPPRVEEAKQKEVSEMMGKLKDLGNGILKPFGLSTDNFKVVQGEGGGYSLSFDGGGGGGKKA
;
A
#
# COMPACT_ATOMS: atom_id res chain seq x y z
N MET A 1 71.47 -11.12 10.89
CA MET A 1 70.88 -12.47 10.87
C MET A 1 70.36 -12.71 9.46
N SER A 2 70.82 -13.79 8.83
CA SER A 2 70.76 -14.13 7.40
C SER A 2 69.42 -14.75 6.95
N PHE A 3 69.30 -14.95 5.63
CA PHE A 3 68.32 -15.67 4.77
C PHE A 3 67.58 -14.68 3.83
N LYS A 4 68.01 -14.37 2.58
CA LYS A 4 68.32 -15.21 1.37
C LYS A 4 67.21 -16.24 1.11
N ALA A 5 66.60 -16.42 -0.07
CA ALA A 5 66.79 -15.85 -1.40
C ALA A 5 65.57 -16.22 -2.31
N GLU A 6 65.41 -15.44 -3.37
CA GLU A 6 65.01 -15.75 -4.77
C GLU A 6 64.10 -16.95 -5.13
N GLY A 7 63.10 -16.67 -5.97
CA GLY A 7 62.55 -17.65 -6.93
C GLY A 7 61.39 -17.08 -7.77
N PRO A 8 61.29 -17.33 -9.09
CA PRO A 8 60.86 -16.31 -10.06
C PRO A 8 59.53 -16.57 -10.80
N LYS A 9 59.09 -15.52 -11.50
CA LYS A 9 57.98 -15.40 -12.48
C LYS A 9 57.91 -16.54 -13.51
N THR A 10 56.73 -17.14 -13.70
CA THR A 10 56.21 -17.57 -15.03
C THR A 10 54.68 -17.65 -15.01
N ARG A 11 54.04 -17.16 -16.07
CA ARG A 11 52.60 -17.27 -16.37
C ARG A 11 52.45 -18.14 -17.62
N PRO A 12 51.69 -19.25 -17.60
CA PRO A 12 51.29 -19.95 -18.81
C PRO A 12 49.79 -19.78 -19.14
N GLU A 13 49.59 -19.39 -20.39
CA GLU A 13 48.54 -19.65 -21.39
C GLU A 13 47.05 -19.97 -21.12
N ARG A 14 46.29 -19.66 -22.18
CA ARG A 14 44.83 -19.66 -22.35
C ARG A 14 44.33 -21.05 -22.78
N VAL A 15 43.29 -21.57 -22.11
CA VAL A 15 42.58 -22.78 -22.53
C VAL A 15 41.44 -22.43 -23.49
N LYS A 16 41.39 -23.11 -24.65
CA LYS A 16 40.37 -23.05 -25.71
C LYS A 16 39.51 -24.33 -25.64
N PRO A 17 38.18 -24.29 -25.89
CA PRO A 17 37.30 -25.44 -25.66
C PRO A 17 37.36 -26.48 -26.80
N PRO A 18 36.98 -27.75 -26.56
CA PRO A 18 37.02 -28.83 -27.55
C PRO A 18 35.79 -28.85 -28.49
N PRO A 19 35.92 -29.33 -29.74
CA PRO A 19 34.81 -29.56 -30.67
C PRO A 19 34.31 -31.02 -30.70
N SER A 20 33.16 -31.18 -31.36
CA SER A 20 32.20 -32.30 -31.51
C SER A 20 32.60 -33.53 -32.33
N SER A 21 31.99 -34.69 -32.03
CA SER A 21 31.59 -35.79 -32.95
C SER A 21 30.74 -36.83 -32.16
N SER A 22 29.41 -36.94 -32.28
CA SER A 22 28.55 -37.71 -33.25
C SER A 22 28.72 -39.25 -33.23
N PRO A 23 27.75 -40.08 -33.66
CA PRO A 23 26.26 -40.02 -33.65
C PRO A 23 25.59 -41.38 -33.21
N THR A 24 24.25 -41.50 -33.39
CA THR A 24 23.50 -42.72 -33.84
C THR A 24 22.36 -43.24 -32.94
N GLU A 25 21.14 -43.25 -33.53
CA GLU A 25 19.91 -44.10 -33.32
C GLU A 25 19.27 -44.18 -31.92
N ALA A 26 17.95 -44.25 -31.70
CA ALA A 26 16.73 -44.35 -32.52
C ALA A 26 15.52 -44.00 -31.61
N HIS A 27 14.43 -43.47 -32.18
CA HIS A 27 13.16 -43.21 -31.49
C HIS A 27 12.28 -44.47 -31.35
N PRO A 28 11.45 -44.56 -30.30
CA PRO A 28 10.14 -45.19 -30.43
C PRO A 28 8.97 -44.31 -29.93
N ASN A 29 7.82 -44.48 -30.61
CA ASN A 29 6.52 -43.79 -30.47
C ASN A 29 5.84 -43.95 -29.08
N PRO A 30 4.87 -43.08 -28.71
CA PRO A 30 4.11 -43.23 -27.46
C PRO A 30 2.92 -44.21 -27.63
N PRO A 31 2.57 -45.02 -26.62
CA PRO A 31 1.42 -45.92 -26.72
C PRO A 31 0.11 -45.25 -26.27
N SER A 32 -0.94 -45.42 -27.09
CA SER A 32 -2.34 -45.18 -26.74
C SER A 32 -3.03 -46.54 -26.59
N TRP A 33 -3.50 -46.94 -25.40
CA TRP A 33 -4.52 -47.99 -25.33
C TRP A 33 -5.44 -47.83 -24.13
N SER A 34 -6.70 -48.12 -24.40
CA SER A 34 -7.86 -48.02 -23.54
C SER A 34 -7.97 -49.15 -22.50
N ARG A 35 -8.62 -48.82 -21.38
CA ARG A 35 -9.78 -49.53 -20.79
C ARG A 35 -9.67 -51.05 -20.52
N ARG A 36 -9.55 -51.43 -19.23
CA ARG A 36 -10.37 -52.42 -18.46
C ARG A 36 -9.87 -52.47 -16.99
N SER A 37 -10.66 -52.07 -15.98
CA SER A 37 -11.41 -52.93 -15.01
C SER A 37 -10.55 -54.07 -14.45
N SER A 38 -10.33 -54.32 -13.16
CA SER A 38 -11.08 -54.20 -11.89
C SER A 38 -10.07 -54.66 -10.80
N THR A 39 -10.06 -54.18 -9.55
CA THR A 39 -10.79 -54.77 -8.40
C THR A 39 -10.52 -53.96 -7.12
N SER A 40 -11.59 -53.65 -6.36
CA SER A 40 -11.72 -53.70 -4.88
C SER A 40 -10.75 -52.91 -3.98
N SER A 41 -11.11 -52.26 -2.86
CA SER A 41 -12.33 -51.80 -2.18
C SER A 41 -11.83 -51.03 -0.94
N THR A 42 -12.18 -49.75 -0.76
CA THR A 42 -12.59 -49.15 0.54
C THR A 42 -12.87 -47.67 0.34
N THR A 43 -14.14 -47.34 0.50
CA THR A 43 -14.78 -46.02 0.40
C THR A 43 -14.46 -45.16 1.62
N SER A 44 -14.10 -43.88 1.44
CA SER A 44 -14.71 -42.73 2.15
C SER A 44 -13.95 -41.40 1.94
N PHE A 45 -14.71 -40.34 1.60
CA PHE A 45 -14.37 -38.91 1.64
C PHE A 45 -13.22 -38.35 0.76
N HIS A 46 -13.44 -38.29 -0.55
CA HIS A 46 -12.75 -37.34 -1.42
C HIS A 46 -13.74 -36.31 -1.96
N SER A 47 -14.01 -35.23 -1.21
CA SER A 47 -14.52 -33.95 -1.78
C SER A 47 -14.53 -32.80 -0.75
N ALA A 48 -13.34 -32.29 -0.37
CA ALA A 48 -13.19 -30.99 0.33
C ALA A 48 -11.77 -30.37 0.24
N HIS A 49 -10.76 -31.07 -0.31
CA HIS A 49 -9.33 -30.69 -0.21
C HIS A 49 -8.77 -29.87 -1.40
N SER A 50 -9.60 -29.40 -2.35
CA SER A 50 -9.11 -28.72 -3.56
C SER A 50 -8.96 -27.19 -3.44
N VAL A 51 -8.98 -26.63 -2.21
CA VAL A 51 -8.70 -25.19 -1.95
C VAL A 51 -7.50 -25.01 -0.99
N GLN A 52 -6.85 -26.11 -0.58
CA GLN A 52 -5.76 -26.09 0.42
C GLN A 52 -4.36 -26.29 -0.18
N GLN A 53 -4.19 -26.25 -1.50
CA GLN A 53 -2.96 -26.70 -2.18
C GLN A 53 -1.82 -25.67 -2.36
N ASP A 54 -1.96 -24.41 -1.90
CA ASP A 54 -0.91 -23.38 -2.07
C ASP A 54 -0.32 -22.83 -0.75
N ARG A 55 -0.71 -23.38 0.40
CA ARG A 55 -0.19 -22.90 1.69
C ARG A 55 0.95 -23.80 2.18
N PHE A 56 2.11 -23.21 2.41
CA PHE A 56 3.26 -23.90 2.97
C PHE A 56 2.98 -24.40 4.39
N SER A 57 3.70 -25.44 4.82
CA SER A 57 3.62 -25.87 6.22
C SER A 57 4.08 -24.74 7.16
N PRO A 58 3.59 -24.66 8.41
CA PRO A 58 4.02 -23.62 9.34
C PRO A 58 5.54 -23.55 9.56
N ALA A 59 6.23 -24.70 9.44
CA ALA A 59 7.69 -24.79 9.53
C ALA A 59 8.38 -24.17 8.29
N GLU A 60 7.87 -24.42 7.09
CA GLU A 60 8.35 -23.80 5.85
C GLU A 60 8.04 -22.31 5.81
N GLU A 61 6.84 -21.89 6.24
CA GLU A 61 6.47 -20.48 6.42
C GLU A 61 7.48 -19.76 7.33
N SER A 62 7.78 -20.36 8.48
CA SER A 62 8.75 -19.81 9.43
C SER A 62 10.16 -19.69 8.82
N ARG A 63 10.58 -20.67 8.02
CA ARG A 63 11.87 -20.64 7.32
C ARG A 63 11.92 -19.52 6.28
N MET A 64 10.87 -19.35 5.48
CA MET A 64 10.78 -18.27 4.49
C MET A 64 10.75 -16.90 5.14
N VAL A 65 9.98 -16.73 6.23
CA VAL A 65 9.98 -15.48 7.01
C VAL A 65 11.35 -15.19 7.61
N SER A 66 12.07 -16.22 8.09
CA SER A 66 13.44 -16.06 8.58
C SER A 66 14.38 -15.60 7.47
N LEU A 67 14.38 -16.26 6.30
CA LEU A 67 15.21 -15.85 5.15
C LEU A 67 14.90 -14.43 4.69
N SER A 68 13.62 -14.08 4.62
CA SER A 68 13.18 -12.72 4.29
C SER A 68 13.63 -11.70 5.33
N ASN A 69 13.60 -12.05 6.63
CA ASN A 69 14.13 -11.21 7.70
C ASN A 69 15.65 -11.02 7.60
N ASP A 70 16.41 -12.05 7.24
CA ASP A 70 17.86 -11.93 7.04
C ASP A 70 18.17 -10.93 5.91
N LEU A 71 17.48 -11.04 4.79
CA LEU A 71 17.58 -10.06 3.69
C LEU A 71 17.13 -8.66 4.12
N LYS A 72 16.05 -8.55 4.90
CA LYS A 72 15.59 -7.27 5.47
C LYS A 72 16.66 -6.63 6.36
N THR A 73 17.40 -7.41 7.16
CA THR A 73 18.50 -6.87 7.97
C THR A 73 19.66 -6.38 7.11
N GLN A 74 20.02 -7.11 6.05
CA GLN A 74 21.01 -6.67 5.06
C GLN A 74 20.58 -5.36 4.39
N ALA A 75 19.32 -5.28 3.95
CA ALA A 75 18.74 -4.08 3.35
C ALA A 75 18.78 -2.88 4.30
N ASN A 76 18.50 -3.08 5.60
CA ASN A 76 18.62 -2.03 6.60
C ASN A 76 20.06 -1.50 6.71
N THR A 77 21.09 -2.34 6.50
CA THR A 77 22.49 -1.86 6.47
C THR A 77 22.78 -0.96 5.27
N PHE A 78 22.20 -1.25 4.10
CA PHE A 78 22.28 -0.38 2.93
C PHE A 78 21.52 0.93 3.16
N PHE A 79 20.33 0.86 3.76
CA PHE A 79 19.53 2.03 4.13
C PHE A 79 20.30 2.97 5.07
N SER A 80 20.95 2.43 6.10
CA SER A 80 21.79 3.22 7.03
C SER A 80 23.03 3.83 6.36
N ARG A 81 23.51 3.26 5.26
CA ARG A 81 24.59 3.84 4.43
C ARG A 81 24.08 4.84 3.40
N GLN A 82 22.79 5.17 3.42
CA GLN A 82 22.10 6.01 2.43
C GLN A 82 22.16 5.47 1.00
N ASP A 83 22.48 4.18 0.82
CA ASP A 83 22.43 3.49 -0.46
C ASP A 83 21.02 2.91 -0.65
N TYR A 84 20.11 3.77 -1.08
CA TYR A 84 18.69 3.42 -1.19
C TYR A 84 18.40 2.47 -2.36
N GLU A 85 19.15 2.55 -3.46
CA GLU A 85 18.96 1.67 -4.62
C GLU A 85 19.32 0.22 -4.27
N SER A 86 20.49 -0.01 -3.64
CA SER A 86 20.88 -1.34 -3.16
C SER A 86 19.94 -1.86 -2.06
N ALA A 87 19.43 -0.97 -1.20
CA ALA A 87 18.44 -1.33 -0.19
C ALA A 87 17.14 -1.82 -0.83
N ILE A 88 16.60 -1.10 -1.83
CA ILE A 88 15.39 -1.50 -2.58
C ILE A 88 15.59 -2.86 -3.21
N GLN A 89 16.68 -3.08 -3.95
CA GLN A 89 16.96 -4.37 -4.58
C GLN A 89 17.00 -5.53 -3.57
N THR A 90 17.53 -5.27 -2.36
CA THR A 90 17.62 -6.29 -1.31
C THR A 90 16.26 -6.54 -0.65
N TYR A 91 15.43 -5.50 -0.46
CA TYR A 91 14.05 -5.67 0.00
C TYR A 91 13.18 -6.40 -1.04
N ASP A 92 13.38 -6.15 -2.34
CA ASP A 92 12.66 -6.86 -3.40
C ASP A 92 13.01 -8.36 -3.42
N ARG A 93 14.28 -8.71 -3.15
CA ARG A 93 14.65 -10.12 -2.92
C ARG A 93 13.94 -10.68 -1.69
N ALA A 94 13.86 -9.92 -0.59
CA ALA A 94 13.15 -10.35 0.61
C ALA A 94 11.65 -10.57 0.35
N LEU A 95 11.03 -9.78 -0.53
CA LEU A 95 9.64 -9.95 -0.96
C LEU A 95 9.45 -11.20 -1.83
N ALA A 96 10.41 -11.54 -2.68
CA ALA A 96 10.34 -12.71 -3.55
C ALA A 96 10.38 -14.04 -2.78
N GLU A 97 10.98 -14.07 -1.59
CA GLU A 97 11.00 -15.24 -0.70
C GLU A 97 9.66 -15.48 0.01
N LEU A 98 8.80 -14.47 0.11
CA LEU A 98 7.55 -14.56 0.87
C LEU A 98 6.37 -15.02 -0.01
N PRO A 99 5.55 -15.98 0.46
CA PRO A 99 4.26 -16.28 -0.15
C PRO A 99 3.33 -15.06 -0.13
N ARG A 100 2.55 -14.87 -1.21
CA ARG A 100 1.67 -13.69 -1.40
C ARG A 100 0.57 -13.52 -0.34
N TYR A 101 0.28 -14.56 0.43
CA TYR A 101 -0.73 -14.54 1.49
C TYR A 101 -0.15 -14.06 2.84
N LEU A 102 1.16 -13.85 2.98
CA LEU A 102 1.78 -13.29 4.18
C LEU A 102 1.73 -11.75 4.16
N ASP A 103 0.51 -11.23 4.17
CA ASP A 103 0.20 -9.83 3.93
C ASP A 103 0.89 -8.86 4.91
N TYR A 104 0.97 -9.22 6.20
CA TYR A 104 1.67 -8.39 7.20
C TYR A 104 3.17 -8.27 6.92
N GLU A 105 3.87 -9.39 6.66
CA GLU A 105 5.32 -9.39 6.42
C GLU A 105 5.65 -8.64 5.12
N MET A 106 4.85 -8.86 4.07
CA MET A 106 4.96 -8.11 2.83
C MET A 106 4.76 -6.60 3.06
N ALA A 107 3.75 -6.20 3.83
CA ALA A 107 3.48 -4.79 4.12
C ALA A 107 4.61 -4.10 4.89
N VAL A 108 5.30 -4.81 5.79
CA VAL A 108 6.50 -4.31 6.48
C VAL A 108 7.59 -3.96 5.48
N LEU A 109 7.87 -4.86 4.52
CA LEU A 109 8.87 -4.65 3.47
C LEU A 109 8.48 -3.52 2.52
N GLN A 110 7.23 -3.49 2.05
CA GLN A 110 6.69 -2.41 1.21
C GLN A 110 6.80 -1.04 1.92
N SER A 111 6.55 -0.99 3.24
CA SER A 111 6.74 0.21 4.06
C SER A 111 8.20 0.72 4.02
N ASN A 112 9.19 -0.17 4.04
CA ASN A 112 10.60 0.19 4.00
C ASN A 112 11.06 0.60 2.60
N ILE A 113 10.63 -0.12 1.56
CA ILE A 113 10.86 0.26 0.15
C ILE A 113 10.29 1.66 -0.11
N ALA A 114 9.07 1.95 0.36
CA ALA A 114 8.48 3.26 0.22
C ALA A 114 9.29 4.35 0.93
N ALA A 115 9.93 4.05 2.05
CA ALA A 115 10.86 4.98 2.70
C ALA A 115 12.08 5.28 1.83
N CYS A 116 12.61 4.28 1.12
CA CYS A 116 13.70 4.44 0.15
C CYS A 116 13.27 5.32 -1.03
N HIS A 117 12.11 5.04 -1.64
CA HIS A 117 11.58 5.84 -2.75
C HIS A 117 11.33 7.30 -2.35
N LEU A 118 10.89 7.56 -1.11
CA LEU A 118 10.76 8.94 -0.60
C LEU A 118 12.11 9.66 -0.50
N LYS A 119 13.18 8.96 -0.14
CA LYS A 119 14.54 9.53 -0.07
C LYS A 119 15.14 9.78 -1.46
N LEU A 120 14.77 8.96 -2.44
CA LEU A 120 15.14 9.12 -3.84
C LEU A 120 14.22 10.07 -4.64
N GLU A 121 13.23 10.69 -3.98
CA GLU A 121 12.21 11.56 -4.61
C GLU A 121 11.42 10.86 -5.75
N GLN A 122 11.36 9.53 -5.73
CA GLN A 122 10.59 8.70 -6.66
C GLN A 122 9.14 8.60 -6.19
N TRP A 123 8.42 9.72 -6.31
CA TRP A 123 7.09 9.87 -5.71
C TRP A 123 6.07 8.85 -6.21
N LYS A 124 6.09 8.50 -7.51
CA LYS A 124 5.15 7.53 -8.10
C LYS A 124 5.36 6.14 -7.52
N ASP A 125 6.61 5.67 -7.54
CA ASP A 125 6.96 4.35 -7.00
C ASP A 125 6.71 4.27 -5.48
N ALA A 126 6.91 5.37 -4.75
CA ALA A 126 6.56 5.46 -3.35
C ALA A 126 5.05 5.27 -3.11
N VAL A 127 4.18 5.90 -3.93
CA VAL A 127 2.72 5.75 -3.83
C VAL A 127 2.30 4.32 -4.12
N GLU A 128 2.75 3.73 -5.22
CA GLU A 128 2.38 2.36 -5.61
C GLU A 128 2.81 1.33 -4.56
N THR A 129 4.03 1.47 -4.04
CA THR A 129 4.56 0.60 -2.98
C THR A 129 3.72 0.75 -1.70
N CYS A 130 3.33 1.97 -1.34
CA CYS A 130 2.47 2.21 -0.19
C CYS A 130 1.07 1.58 -0.37
N GLU A 131 0.49 1.67 -1.56
CA GLU A 131 -0.81 1.09 -1.88
C GLU A 131 -0.79 -0.43 -1.77
N ARG A 132 0.22 -1.10 -2.35
CA ARG A 132 0.40 -2.56 -2.20
C ARG A 132 0.47 -2.99 -0.74
N GLY A 133 1.20 -2.24 0.09
CA GLY A 133 1.29 -2.49 1.53
C GLY A 133 -0.04 -2.29 2.25
N LEU A 134 -0.77 -1.22 1.95
CA LEU A 134 -2.07 -0.92 2.56
C LEU A 134 -3.14 -1.94 2.17
N ASP A 135 -3.15 -2.39 0.91
CA ASP A 135 -4.06 -3.42 0.42
C ASP A 135 -3.83 -4.77 1.13
N GLY A 136 -2.57 -5.13 1.40
CA GLY A 136 -2.24 -6.29 2.23
C GLY A 136 -2.78 -6.16 3.64
N LEU A 137 -2.54 -5.03 4.30
CA LEU A 137 -3.04 -4.81 5.66
C LEU A 137 -4.57 -4.76 5.74
N GLU A 138 -5.26 -4.26 4.71
CA GLU A 138 -6.73 -4.26 4.64
C GLU A 138 -7.31 -5.68 4.50
N ARG A 139 -6.57 -6.64 3.91
CA ARG A 139 -6.95 -8.06 3.90
C ARG A 139 -6.80 -8.71 5.27
N GLU A 140 -5.74 -8.39 6.00
CA GLU A 140 -5.45 -8.93 7.36
C GLU A 140 -6.35 -8.33 8.44
N LEU A 141 -6.49 -7.00 8.45
CA LEU A 141 -7.30 -6.28 9.43
C LEU A 141 -8.18 -5.24 8.72
N PRO A 142 -9.35 -5.65 8.20
CA PRO A 142 -10.26 -4.77 7.48
C PRO A 142 -10.69 -3.58 8.34
N THR A 143 -10.60 -2.38 7.79
CA THR A 143 -11.00 -1.12 8.46
C THR A 143 -12.44 -0.74 8.15
N LYS A 144 -12.96 -1.17 7.01
CA LYS A 144 -14.34 -0.93 6.61
C LYS A 144 -15.23 -2.07 7.10
N ARG A 145 -16.22 -1.77 7.95
CA ARG A 145 -17.31 -2.73 8.26
C ARG A 145 -17.99 -3.09 6.93
N LYS A 146 -17.82 -4.32 6.44
CA LYS A 146 -18.67 -4.85 5.36
C LYS A 146 -20.10 -4.84 5.88
N GLU A 147 -20.96 -3.99 5.33
CA GLU A 147 -22.40 -4.06 5.58
C GLU A 147 -22.88 -5.45 5.16
N LYS A 148 -23.01 -6.35 6.13
CA LYS A 148 -23.78 -7.58 5.94
C LYS A 148 -25.23 -7.14 5.85
N THR A 149 -25.83 -7.20 4.66
CA THR A 149 -27.29 -7.22 4.49
C THR A 149 -27.88 -8.35 5.34
N LYS A 150 -28.22 -8.04 6.59
CA LYS A 150 -28.92 -8.95 7.50
C LYS A 150 -30.38 -9.03 7.03
N LYS A 151 -30.72 -10.10 6.31
CA LYS A 151 -32.09 -10.62 6.26
C LYS A 151 -32.52 -10.88 7.71
N GLY A 152 -33.57 -10.19 8.12
CA GLY A 152 -34.03 -10.16 9.50
C GLY A 152 -34.46 -11.53 10.01
N THR A 153 -34.07 -11.85 11.24
CA THR A 153 -34.86 -12.73 12.11
C THR A 153 -34.72 -12.21 13.53
N LYS A 154 -35.82 -11.62 14.00
CA LYS A 154 -36.06 -11.10 15.35
C LYS A 154 -36.30 -12.31 16.26
N LYS A 155 -35.52 -12.49 17.33
CA LYS A 155 -36.08 -13.05 18.58
C LYS A 155 -35.29 -12.58 19.80
N SER A 156 -36.09 -12.05 20.72
CA SER A 156 -35.81 -11.39 22.00
C SER A 156 -35.51 -12.36 23.14
N THR A 157 -35.23 -11.76 24.30
CA THR A 157 -35.13 -12.25 25.71
C THR A 157 -33.71 -12.61 26.14
N GLY A 158 -33.12 -12.09 27.21
CA GLY A 158 -33.58 -11.22 28.30
C GLY A 158 -32.78 -11.56 29.58
N VAL A 159 -32.55 -10.55 30.43
CA VAL A 159 -32.27 -10.61 31.89
C VAL A 159 -30.80 -10.55 32.39
N LYS A 160 -30.49 -9.33 32.87
CA LYS A 160 -29.87 -8.89 34.16
C LYS A 160 -28.77 -9.71 34.86
N GLY A 161 -27.61 -9.05 35.01
CA GLY A 161 -27.18 -8.46 36.31
C GLY A 161 -26.17 -9.23 37.15
N SER A 162 -25.01 -8.60 37.42
CA SER A 162 -24.51 -8.28 38.77
C SER A 162 -22.99 -8.00 38.75
N SER A 163 -22.61 -6.93 39.44
CA SER A 163 -21.27 -6.38 39.62
C SER A 163 -20.40 -7.21 40.56
N SER A 164 -19.07 -7.22 40.35
CA SER A 164 -18.09 -7.09 41.45
C SER A 164 -16.67 -6.86 40.95
N ASP A 165 -16.00 -5.94 41.63
CA ASP A 165 -14.62 -5.49 41.52
C ASP A 165 -13.55 -6.60 41.49
N ARG A 166 -12.41 -6.36 40.80
CA ARG A 166 -11.08 -6.24 41.48
C ARG A 166 -9.89 -6.05 40.52
N HIS A 167 -9.18 -4.96 40.82
CA HIS A 167 -7.73 -4.81 40.96
C HIS A 167 -6.76 -5.20 39.82
N THR A 168 -6.09 -4.14 39.38
CA THR A 168 -4.95 -4.06 38.47
C THR A 168 -3.65 -4.53 39.12
N ASN A 169 -2.77 -5.16 38.34
CA ASN A 169 -1.33 -5.03 38.50
C ASN A 169 -0.62 -5.27 37.17
N SER A 170 -0.13 -4.20 36.57
CA SER A 170 0.66 -4.21 35.34
C SER A 170 2.15 -4.15 35.67
N LYS A 171 2.94 -5.06 35.10
CA LYS A 171 4.40 -4.95 35.07
C LYS A 171 4.89 -5.13 33.64
N SER A 172 5.46 -4.04 33.14
CA SER A 172 6.00 -3.81 31.82
C SER A 172 7.32 -4.56 31.59
N ARG A 173 7.56 -4.98 30.34
CA ARG A 173 8.91 -5.13 29.78
C ARG A 173 8.91 -4.80 28.28
N ALA A 174 9.76 -3.84 27.95
CA ALA A 174 9.89 -3.19 26.66
C ALA A 174 10.73 -4.02 25.66
N GLY A 175 10.40 -3.89 24.37
CA GLY A 175 11.23 -4.30 23.24
C GLY A 175 11.23 -3.19 22.18
N ARG A 176 12.30 -2.41 22.16
CA ARG A 176 12.61 -1.34 21.18
C ARG A 176 12.91 -1.95 19.80
N LEU A 177 12.60 -1.25 18.70
CA LEU A 177 13.43 -1.20 17.48
C LEU A 177 12.91 -0.12 16.48
N ASN A 178 13.80 0.85 16.22
CA ASN A 178 14.02 1.65 15.00
C ASN A 178 13.12 2.87 14.73
N SER A 179 13.54 4.02 15.24
CA SER A 179 13.24 5.35 14.68
C SER A 179 14.52 6.01 14.21
N ASP A 180 14.53 6.38 12.93
CA ASP A 180 15.59 7.10 12.24
C ASP A 180 15.07 8.52 12.01
N THR A 181 15.57 9.50 12.75
CA THR A 181 15.51 10.93 12.37
C THR A 181 16.54 11.71 13.19
N GLU A 182 17.32 12.51 12.48
CA GLU A 182 18.43 13.33 12.98
C GLU A 182 17.95 14.61 13.71
N SER A 183 18.86 15.10 14.55
CA SER A 183 19.10 16.52 14.93
C SER A 183 18.18 17.25 15.92
N GLU A 184 18.80 17.50 17.08
CA GLU A 184 18.90 18.75 17.86
C GLU A 184 17.78 19.21 18.82
N ASP A 185 18.24 19.39 20.06
CA ASP A 185 17.89 20.41 21.05
C ASP A 185 17.12 19.98 22.31
N GLU A 186 17.74 20.37 23.43
CA GLU A 186 17.47 20.06 24.82
C GLU A 186 16.18 20.74 25.34
N GLY A 187 15.40 20.04 26.17
CA GLY A 187 14.29 20.68 26.87
C GLY A 187 13.40 19.71 27.65
N ALA A 188 13.60 19.66 28.97
CA ALA A 188 12.90 18.83 29.95
C ALA A 188 11.35 18.94 29.94
N PRO A 189 10.62 17.91 30.43
CA PRO A 189 9.15 17.86 30.36
C PRO A 189 8.50 18.56 31.58
N PRO A 190 7.22 18.98 31.46
CA PRO A 190 6.37 18.71 32.61
C PRO A 190 4.92 18.29 32.31
N SER A 191 4.45 17.43 33.22
CA SER A 191 3.11 17.36 33.81
C SER A 191 1.88 17.18 32.92
N ARG A 192 1.46 15.92 32.86
CA ARG A 192 0.11 15.37 33.07
C ARG A 192 -0.98 16.41 33.44
N SER A 193 -1.90 16.65 32.51
CA SER A 193 -3.23 17.18 32.81
C SER A 193 -4.29 16.27 32.22
N THR A 194 -5.13 15.78 33.12
CA THR A 194 -6.29 14.91 32.92
C THR A 194 -7.35 15.66 32.13
N ASN A 195 -7.85 15.11 31.02
CA ASN A 195 -9.13 15.54 30.48
C ASN A 195 -10.00 14.36 30.07
N GLN A 196 -11.17 14.29 30.69
CA GLN A 196 -12.21 13.28 30.47
C GLN A 196 -12.91 13.58 29.14
N GLY A 197 -13.01 12.58 28.26
CA GLY A 197 -13.57 12.77 26.93
C GLY A 197 -14.00 11.47 26.25
N LYS A 198 -15.21 11.01 26.62
CA LYS A 198 -16.25 10.41 25.76
C LYS A 198 -15.89 9.30 24.76
N ALA A 199 -16.38 8.09 25.11
CA ALA A 199 -17.03 7.10 24.24
C ALA A 199 -16.25 6.55 23.03
N GLY A 200 -15.45 5.50 23.28
CA GLY A 200 -15.07 4.51 22.28
C GLY A 200 -15.71 3.18 22.61
N GLU A 201 -16.53 2.66 21.70
CA GLU A 201 -17.19 1.35 21.71
C GLU A 201 -16.14 0.25 21.93
N ARG A 202 -15.97 -0.18 23.19
CA ARG A 202 -15.20 -1.38 23.50
C ARG A 202 -16.07 -2.58 23.13
N ASP A 203 -15.51 -3.43 22.29
CA ASP A 203 -16.08 -4.73 21.94
C ASP A 203 -15.99 -5.62 23.20
N ASP A 204 -16.98 -5.50 24.08
CA ASP A 204 -17.13 -6.23 25.35
C ASP A 204 -17.66 -7.65 25.09
N THR A 205 -17.04 -8.34 24.13
CA THR A 205 -17.36 -9.73 23.80
C THR A 205 -16.59 -10.63 24.77
N VAL A 206 -17.28 -11.14 25.79
CA VAL A 206 -16.74 -12.14 26.73
C VAL A 206 -16.46 -13.43 25.97
N VAL A 207 -15.18 -13.74 25.75
CA VAL A 207 -14.74 -15.07 25.28
C VAL A 207 -14.49 -15.91 26.53
N GLU A 208 -15.35 -16.90 26.77
CA GLU A 208 -15.15 -17.87 27.85
C GLU A 208 -13.86 -18.66 27.56
N LEU A 209 -12.90 -18.59 28.48
CA LEU A 209 -11.68 -19.39 28.43
C LEU A 209 -12.00 -20.84 28.84
N PRO A 210 -11.30 -21.85 28.29
CA PRO A 210 -11.49 -23.24 28.69
C PRO A 210 -11.17 -23.40 30.20
N SER A 211 -11.90 -24.24 30.93
CA SER A 211 -11.83 -24.34 32.40
C SER A 211 -10.53 -24.89 33.00
N ASP A 212 -9.59 -25.34 32.17
CA ASP A 212 -8.33 -25.94 32.59
C ASP A 212 -7.21 -24.89 32.55
N GLU A 213 -6.47 -24.67 33.65
CA GLU A 213 -5.49 -23.57 33.78
C GLU A 213 -4.41 -23.55 32.68
N GLU A 214 -4.00 -24.71 32.16
CA GLU A 214 -3.05 -24.81 31.04
C GLU A 214 -3.66 -24.26 29.74
N ASP A 215 -4.92 -24.59 29.46
CA ASP A 215 -5.66 -24.13 28.29
C ASP A 215 -6.05 -22.65 28.40
N GLU A 216 -6.39 -22.15 29.59
CA GLU A 216 -6.57 -20.71 29.85
C GLU A 216 -5.30 -19.93 29.52
N SER A 217 -4.15 -20.41 29.99
CA SER A 217 -2.86 -19.75 29.76
C SER A 217 -2.48 -19.72 28.27
N ALA A 218 -2.79 -20.79 27.53
CA ALA A 218 -2.54 -20.89 26.10
C ALA A 218 -3.50 -19.98 25.31
N ALA A 219 -4.79 -19.95 25.69
CA ALA A 219 -5.79 -19.08 25.09
C ALA A 219 -5.46 -17.59 25.33
N LEU A 220 -5.03 -17.21 26.54
CA LEU A 220 -4.58 -15.85 26.86
C LEU A 220 -3.33 -15.46 26.06
N LYS A 221 -2.33 -16.34 25.92
CA LYS A 221 -1.15 -16.09 25.08
C LYS A 221 -1.55 -15.88 23.62
N ASN A 222 -2.46 -16.71 23.08
CA ASN A 222 -2.97 -16.56 21.72
C ASN A 222 -3.73 -15.25 21.52
N LEU A 223 -4.54 -14.83 22.50
CA LEU A 223 -5.24 -13.55 22.46
C LEU A 223 -4.25 -12.37 22.48
N GLN A 224 -3.25 -12.40 23.38
CA GLN A 224 -2.19 -11.38 23.44
C GLN A 224 -1.38 -11.32 22.16
N LEU A 225 -1.05 -12.46 21.54
CA LEU A 225 -0.39 -12.51 20.24
C LEU A 225 -1.26 -11.85 19.16
N SER A 226 -2.58 -12.08 19.19
CA SER A 226 -3.51 -11.45 18.27
C SER A 226 -3.58 -9.94 18.46
N ASP A 227 -3.58 -9.45 19.69
CA ASP A 227 -3.63 -8.02 20.00
C ASP A 227 -2.31 -7.31 19.69
N SER A 228 -1.17 -7.98 19.94
CA SER A 228 0.14 -7.50 19.50
C SER A 228 0.19 -7.37 17.98
N ARG A 229 -0.33 -8.38 17.25
CA ARG A 229 -0.37 -8.35 15.79
C ARG A 229 -1.25 -7.22 15.26
N LYS A 230 -2.42 -6.99 15.87
CA LYS A 230 -3.29 -5.84 15.53
C LYS A 230 -2.57 -4.51 15.76
N ALA A 231 -1.85 -4.36 16.89
CA ALA A 231 -1.09 -3.16 17.19
C ALA A 231 0.04 -2.93 16.18
N ASP A 232 0.74 -3.98 15.78
CA ASP A 232 1.81 -3.92 14.78
C ASP A 232 1.26 -3.57 13.39
N ILE A 233 0.17 -4.21 12.96
CA ILE A 233 -0.54 -3.87 11.71
C ILE A 233 -0.92 -2.39 11.71
N THR A 234 -1.49 -1.90 12.82
CA THR A 234 -1.87 -0.50 12.97
C THR A 234 -0.67 0.43 12.81
N ARG A 235 0.48 0.09 13.43
CA ARG A 235 1.72 0.86 13.30
C ARG A 235 2.23 0.92 11.86
N ILE A 236 2.24 -0.20 11.15
CA ILE A 236 2.69 -0.24 9.74
C ILE A 236 1.72 0.53 8.85
N ARG A 237 0.41 0.41 9.07
CA ARG A 237 -0.62 1.17 8.34
C ARG A 237 -0.43 2.67 8.51
N VAL A 238 -0.20 3.15 9.73
CA VAL A 238 0.08 4.56 10.01
C VAL A 238 1.30 5.05 9.22
N LYS A 239 2.39 4.27 9.24
CA LYS A 239 3.61 4.60 8.48
C LYS A 239 3.35 4.66 6.97
N LEU A 240 2.62 3.70 6.41
CA LEU A 240 2.27 3.67 4.99
C LEU A 240 1.39 4.86 4.58
N LEU A 241 0.36 5.19 5.37
CA LEU A 241 -0.50 6.36 5.12
C LEU A 241 0.31 7.65 5.12
N LEU A 242 1.19 7.84 6.11
CA LEU A 242 2.03 9.05 6.20
C LEU A 242 2.97 9.16 4.99
N ARG A 243 3.61 8.06 4.58
CA ARG A 243 4.49 8.03 3.42
C ARG A 243 3.75 8.28 2.11
N ARG A 244 2.57 7.68 1.95
CA ARG A 244 1.70 7.88 0.78
C ARG A 244 1.24 9.33 0.68
N ALA A 245 0.83 9.93 1.80
CA ALA A 245 0.42 11.33 1.87
C ALA A 245 1.56 12.27 1.46
N ARG A 246 2.79 12.05 1.97
CA ARG A 246 3.99 12.79 1.58
C ARG A 246 4.34 12.61 0.10
N ALA A 247 4.27 11.39 -0.42
CA ALA A 247 4.56 11.12 -1.83
C ALA A 247 3.54 11.81 -2.75
N ARG A 248 2.24 11.67 -2.46
CA ARG A 248 1.14 12.30 -3.23
C ARG A 248 1.19 13.83 -3.20
N SER A 249 1.58 14.44 -2.07
CA SER A 249 1.74 15.89 -1.98
C SER A 249 2.90 16.43 -2.83
N ASN A 250 3.99 15.65 -2.97
CA ASN A 250 5.17 16.04 -3.76
C ASN A 250 5.05 15.69 -5.24
N LEU A 251 4.25 14.69 -5.60
CA LEU A 251 3.99 14.33 -7.01
C LEU A 251 3.38 15.50 -7.81
N SER A 252 2.61 16.36 -7.13
CA SER A 252 2.05 17.61 -7.66
C SER A 252 3.10 18.73 -7.86
N MET A 253 4.25 18.65 -7.21
CA MET A 253 5.28 19.70 -7.21
C MET A 253 6.40 19.42 -8.20
N SER A 254 6.45 18.23 -8.81
CA SER A 254 7.43 17.92 -9.84
C SER A 254 6.99 18.56 -11.16
N PRO A 255 7.61 19.68 -11.61
CA PRO A 255 7.40 20.14 -12.97
C PRO A 255 7.94 19.04 -13.88
N SER A 256 7.09 18.53 -14.78
CA SER A 256 7.44 17.60 -15.86
C SER A 256 8.92 17.70 -16.19
N SER A 257 9.69 16.71 -15.73
CA SER A 257 11.12 16.60 -16.01
C SER A 257 11.28 16.59 -17.52
N LYS A 258 11.68 17.77 -18.01
CA LYS A 258 12.26 18.12 -19.29
C LYS A 258 12.22 16.97 -20.31
N THR A 259 11.32 17.12 -21.28
CA THR A 259 11.52 16.57 -22.62
C THR A 259 12.91 17.01 -23.10
N SER A 260 13.88 16.11 -22.96
CA SER A 260 15.15 16.16 -23.68
C SER A 260 14.84 15.96 -25.16
N ALA A 261 14.52 17.07 -25.83
CA ALA A 261 14.63 17.18 -27.26
C ALA A 261 16.07 16.79 -27.66
N LEU A 262 16.19 15.74 -28.48
CA LEU A 262 17.22 15.49 -29.51
C LEU A 262 17.50 13.98 -29.65
N SER A 263 16.59 13.23 -30.27
CA SER A 263 16.95 12.01 -31.01
C SER A 263 15.83 11.66 -31.98
N ASP A 264 16.11 11.84 -33.26
CA ASP A 264 15.27 11.49 -34.40
C ASP A 264 15.26 9.97 -34.55
N GLN A 265 14.24 9.29 -34.02
CA GLN A 265 13.87 7.96 -34.48
C GLN A 265 12.35 7.74 -34.37
N PRO A 266 11.68 7.35 -35.48
CA PRO A 266 10.29 6.95 -35.44
C PRO A 266 10.19 5.48 -35.00
N THR A 267 10.02 5.24 -33.71
CA THR A 267 9.59 3.92 -33.19
C THR A 267 8.09 3.96 -32.84
N PRO A 268 7.33 2.89 -33.13
CA PRO A 268 5.88 2.86 -32.92
C PRO A 268 5.52 2.90 -31.43
N PRO A 269 4.34 3.43 -31.05
CA PRO A 269 3.97 3.62 -29.65
C PRO A 269 3.70 2.27 -28.96
N SER A 270 4.66 1.80 -28.17
CA SER A 270 4.44 0.72 -27.20
C SER A 270 3.50 1.21 -26.11
N LYS A 271 2.34 0.56 -26.04
CA LYS A 271 1.23 0.80 -25.10
C LYS A 271 1.65 0.50 -23.65
N THR A 272 2.13 1.50 -22.94
CA THR A 272 1.97 1.62 -21.48
C THR A 272 1.90 3.10 -21.11
N SER A 273 0.78 3.75 -21.48
CA SER A 273 0.47 5.10 -21.03
C SER A 273 0.04 5.06 -19.57
N SER A 274 0.97 5.20 -18.63
CA SER A 274 0.62 5.71 -17.30
C SER A 274 0.33 7.21 -17.48
N THR A 275 -0.95 7.53 -17.69
CA THR A 275 -1.44 8.92 -17.71
C THR A 275 -0.86 9.62 -16.49
N PRO A 276 -0.11 10.74 -16.63
CA PRO A 276 0.36 11.48 -15.47
C PRO A 276 -0.87 11.82 -14.62
N GLY A 277 -0.96 11.21 -13.44
CA GLY A 277 -2.11 11.35 -12.56
C GLY A 277 -2.40 12.83 -12.33
N SER A 278 -3.67 13.20 -12.43
CA SER A 278 -4.13 14.58 -12.23
C SER A 278 -3.59 15.12 -10.89
N THR A 279 -3.02 16.32 -10.93
CA THR A 279 -2.47 17.05 -9.79
C THR A 279 -3.51 17.19 -8.69
N TRP A 280 -4.74 17.54 -9.07
CA TRP A 280 -5.89 17.59 -8.19
C TRP A 280 -6.16 16.24 -7.51
N SER A 281 -6.15 15.15 -8.28
CA SER A 281 -6.38 13.80 -7.76
C SER A 281 -5.33 13.41 -6.72
N ASN A 282 -4.05 13.71 -6.98
CA ASN A 282 -2.95 13.42 -6.07
C ASN A 282 -3.06 14.23 -4.77
N LEU A 283 -3.28 15.55 -4.85
CA LEU A 283 -3.42 16.41 -3.68
C LEU A 283 -4.65 16.07 -2.84
N SER A 284 -5.78 15.79 -3.49
CA SER A 284 -7.01 15.36 -2.81
C SER A 284 -6.78 14.04 -2.08
N ALA A 285 -6.13 13.08 -2.72
CA ALA A 285 -5.82 11.79 -2.11
C ALA A 285 -4.80 11.91 -0.96
N ALA A 286 -3.84 12.84 -1.03
CA ALA A 286 -2.94 13.14 0.08
C ALA A 286 -3.69 13.71 1.28
N LEU A 287 -4.63 14.63 1.05
CA LEU A 287 -5.45 15.25 2.07
C LEU A 287 -6.35 14.22 2.78
N GLU A 288 -6.91 13.25 2.05
CA GLU A 288 -7.67 12.15 2.65
C GLU A 288 -6.80 11.23 3.52
N ASP A 289 -5.54 10.99 3.15
CA ASP A 289 -4.60 10.22 3.97
C ASP A 289 -4.29 10.95 5.30
N TYR A 290 -4.02 12.27 5.24
CA TYR A 290 -3.80 13.08 6.45
C TYR A 290 -5.04 13.18 7.33
N LYS A 291 -6.23 13.31 6.74
CA LYS A 291 -7.50 13.25 7.48
C LYS A 291 -7.65 11.93 8.18
N THR A 292 -7.43 10.82 7.49
CA THR A 292 -7.53 9.45 8.06
C THR A 292 -6.62 9.29 9.28
N LEU A 293 -5.39 9.80 9.22
CA LEU A 293 -4.43 9.80 10.34
C LEU A 293 -4.92 10.65 11.53
N SER A 294 -5.56 11.79 11.26
CA SER A 294 -6.07 12.71 12.30
C SER A 294 -7.41 12.27 12.91
N SER A 295 -8.30 11.69 12.12
CA SER A 295 -9.67 11.35 12.52
C SER A 295 -9.77 10.00 13.20
N THR A 296 -8.79 9.10 12.99
CA THR A 296 -8.77 7.78 13.63
C THR A 296 -7.97 7.85 14.94
N PRO A 297 -8.59 7.74 16.13
CA PRO A 297 -7.90 7.95 17.41
C PRO A 297 -6.71 7.00 17.61
N GLN A 298 -6.85 5.74 17.21
CA GLN A 298 -5.78 4.73 17.32
C GLN A 298 -4.54 5.10 16.49
N TYR A 299 -4.74 5.68 15.31
CA TYR A 299 -3.64 6.12 14.45
C TYR A 299 -2.96 7.37 15.03
N TRP A 300 -3.78 8.28 15.55
CA TRP A 300 -3.30 9.50 16.18
C TRP A 300 -2.44 9.22 17.41
N GLU A 301 -2.82 8.28 18.27
CA GLU A 301 -2.04 7.94 19.48
C GLU A 301 -0.65 7.38 19.15
N ILE A 302 -0.54 6.54 18.11
CA ILE A 302 0.69 5.86 17.69
C ILE A 302 1.70 6.82 17.03
N LEU A 303 1.24 7.92 16.43
CA LEU A 303 2.12 8.87 15.73
C LEU A 303 3.10 9.59 16.68
N PRO A 304 4.39 9.68 16.32
CA PRO A 304 5.37 10.55 16.98
C PRO A 304 4.94 12.03 16.98
N ALA A 305 5.46 12.82 17.93
CA ALA A 305 5.12 14.24 18.06
C ALA A 305 5.49 15.07 16.81
N SER A 306 6.63 14.76 16.18
CA SER A 306 7.07 15.37 14.92
C SER A 306 6.08 15.10 13.78
N ASP A 307 5.67 13.85 13.61
CA ASP A 307 4.72 13.48 12.56
C ASP A 307 3.32 14.06 12.83
N LYS A 308 2.88 14.15 14.10
CA LYS A 308 1.65 14.87 14.47
C LYS A 308 1.68 16.33 14.06
N LYS A 309 2.85 16.99 14.15
CA LYS A 309 3.02 18.36 13.65
C LYS A 309 2.89 18.40 12.13
N THR A 310 3.60 17.52 11.42
CA THR A 310 3.49 17.39 9.95
C THR A 310 2.04 17.20 9.48
N VAL A 311 1.27 16.33 10.15
CA VAL A 311 -0.14 16.08 9.80
C VAL A 311 -0.98 17.34 10.00
N ARG A 312 -0.82 18.07 11.12
CA ARG A 312 -1.56 19.33 11.35
C ARG A 312 -1.21 20.39 10.32
N ASP A 313 0.08 20.58 10.05
CA ASP A 313 0.55 21.57 9.07
C ASP A 313 0.01 21.24 7.67
N ALA A 314 0.04 19.96 7.28
CA ALA A 314 -0.51 19.50 6.01
C ALA A 314 -2.03 19.72 5.91
N LEU A 315 -2.79 19.50 7.00
CA LEU A 315 -4.24 19.75 7.03
C LEU A 315 -4.62 21.23 6.92
N VAL A 316 -3.71 22.15 7.21
CA VAL A 316 -3.89 23.59 6.99
C VAL A 316 -3.47 23.99 5.57
N LEU A 317 -2.34 23.46 5.08
CA LEU A 317 -1.75 23.88 3.80
C LEU A 317 -2.37 23.22 2.57
N LEU A 318 -2.84 21.98 2.67
CA LEU A 318 -3.35 21.22 1.52
C LEU A 318 -4.74 21.65 1.03
N PRO A 319 -5.74 21.95 1.89
CA PRO A 319 -7.08 22.27 1.39
C PRO A 319 -7.12 23.44 0.38
N PRO A 320 -6.43 24.58 0.61
CA PRO A 320 -6.36 25.66 -0.38
C PRO A 320 -5.72 25.21 -1.70
N ARG A 321 -4.64 24.42 -1.63
CA ARG A 321 -3.95 23.88 -2.82
C ARG A 321 -4.82 22.89 -3.60
N VAL A 322 -5.63 22.08 -2.92
CA VAL A 322 -6.56 21.15 -3.56
C VAL A 322 -7.62 21.93 -4.33
N GLU A 323 -8.20 22.97 -3.74
CA GLU A 323 -9.23 23.77 -4.41
C GLU A 323 -8.64 24.58 -5.59
N GLU A 324 -7.43 25.13 -5.44
CA GLU A 324 -6.72 25.78 -6.55
C GLU A 324 -6.43 24.80 -7.71
N ALA A 325 -5.88 23.62 -7.41
CA ALA A 325 -5.60 22.59 -8.42
C ALA A 325 -6.89 22.08 -9.08
N LYS A 326 -7.97 21.91 -8.31
CA LYS A 326 -9.30 21.56 -8.81
C LYS A 326 -9.83 22.62 -9.76
N GLN A 327 -9.80 23.89 -9.39
CA GLN A 327 -10.28 24.98 -10.25
C GLN A 327 -9.48 25.06 -11.55
N LYS A 328 -8.16 24.90 -11.48
CA LYS A 328 -7.29 24.89 -12.65
C LYS A 328 -7.60 23.72 -13.58
N GLU A 329 -7.65 22.50 -13.07
CA GLU A 329 -7.93 21.32 -13.90
C GLU A 329 -9.36 21.30 -14.44
N VAL A 330 -10.35 21.67 -13.63
CA VAL A 330 -11.75 21.78 -14.08
C VAL A 330 -11.87 22.87 -15.16
N SER A 331 -11.19 24.01 -15.02
CA SER A 331 -11.15 25.05 -16.05
C SER A 331 -10.50 24.56 -17.34
N GLU A 332 -9.36 23.87 -17.27
CA GLU A 332 -8.69 23.30 -18.45
C GLU A 332 -9.53 22.21 -19.13
N MET A 333 -10.17 21.32 -18.35
CA MET A 333 -11.07 20.29 -18.88
C MET A 333 -12.33 20.90 -19.49
N MET A 334 -12.90 21.92 -18.84
CA MET A 334 -14.05 22.65 -19.35
C MET A 334 -13.70 23.42 -20.63
N GLY A 335 -12.50 24.00 -20.71
CA GLY A 335 -11.97 24.62 -21.91
C GLY A 335 -11.86 23.63 -23.06
N LYS A 336 -11.23 22.47 -22.85
CA LYS A 336 -11.14 21.39 -23.85
C LYS A 336 -12.53 20.87 -24.28
N LEU A 337 -13.47 20.77 -23.34
CA LEU A 337 -14.84 20.35 -23.63
C LEU A 337 -15.60 21.42 -24.43
N LYS A 338 -15.40 22.69 -24.10
CA LYS A 338 -15.91 23.82 -24.89
C LYS A 338 -15.34 23.82 -26.29
N ASP A 339 -14.03 23.62 -26.45
CA ASP A 339 -13.38 23.58 -27.77
C ASP A 339 -13.87 22.41 -28.62
N LEU A 340 -14.05 21.23 -28.02
CA LEU A 340 -14.66 20.07 -28.68
C LEU A 340 -16.12 20.37 -29.10
N GLY A 341 -16.91 20.92 -28.18
CA GLY A 341 -18.29 21.33 -28.43
C GLY A 341 -18.37 22.37 -29.54
N ASN A 342 -17.48 23.37 -29.52
CA ASN A 342 -17.35 24.39 -30.54
C ASN A 342 -16.94 23.78 -31.89
N GLY A 343 -16.06 22.78 -31.92
CA GLY A 343 -15.71 22.07 -33.15
C GLY A 343 -16.91 21.41 -33.83
N ILE A 344 -17.83 20.85 -33.05
CA ILE A 344 -19.07 20.22 -33.54
C ILE A 344 -20.13 21.26 -33.89
N LEU A 345 -20.20 22.36 -33.14
CA LEU A 345 -21.22 23.40 -33.29
C LEU A 345 -20.89 24.44 -34.36
N LYS A 346 -19.60 24.61 -34.69
CA LYS A 346 -19.12 25.60 -35.67
C LYS A 346 -19.74 25.46 -37.06
N PRO A 347 -19.93 24.25 -37.65
CA PRO A 347 -20.65 24.08 -38.91
C PRO A 347 -22.13 24.53 -38.87
N PHE A 348 -22.74 24.60 -37.69
CA PHE A 348 -24.12 25.04 -37.50
C PHE A 348 -24.24 26.54 -37.15
N GLY A 349 -23.12 27.27 -37.13
CA GLY A 349 -23.09 28.67 -36.67
C GLY A 349 -23.36 28.81 -35.17
N LEU A 350 -23.18 27.73 -34.40
CA LEU A 350 -23.40 27.70 -32.96
C LEU A 350 -22.05 27.65 -32.23
N SER A 351 -22.02 28.18 -31.01
CA SER A 351 -20.90 28.06 -30.07
C SER A 351 -21.45 27.57 -28.73
N THR A 352 -20.62 26.87 -27.95
CA THR A 352 -20.90 26.53 -26.54
C THR A 352 -21.15 27.78 -25.68
N ASP A 353 -20.70 28.96 -26.12
CA ASP A 353 -20.99 30.24 -25.45
C ASP A 353 -22.40 30.76 -25.71
N ASN A 354 -23.07 30.28 -26.77
CA ASN A 354 -24.46 30.63 -27.05
C ASN A 354 -25.42 29.94 -26.05
N PHE A 355 -24.95 28.94 -25.30
CA PHE A 355 -25.75 28.20 -24.33
C PHE A 355 -25.41 28.69 -22.92
N LYS A 356 -26.34 29.42 -22.30
CA LYS A 356 -26.24 29.89 -20.91
C LYS A 356 -26.93 28.90 -19.99
N VAL A 357 -26.18 28.34 -19.04
CA VAL A 357 -26.75 27.49 -18.00
C VAL A 357 -27.20 28.37 -16.84
N VAL A 358 -28.48 28.32 -16.50
CA VAL A 358 -29.11 29.05 -15.39
C VAL A 358 -29.48 28.05 -14.29
N GLN A 359 -28.96 28.24 -13.09
CA GLN A 359 -29.31 27.44 -11.92
C GLN A 359 -30.60 27.98 -11.28
N GLY A 360 -31.66 27.18 -11.26
CA GLY A 360 -32.94 27.51 -10.61
C GLY A 360 -32.93 27.25 -9.10
N GLU A 361 -33.89 27.84 -8.39
CA GLU A 361 -34.01 27.86 -6.92
C GLU A 361 -34.23 26.47 -6.25
N GLY A 362 -34.39 25.41 -7.05
CA GLY A 362 -34.47 24.01 -6.59
C GLY A 362 -33.25 23.15 -6.94
N GLY A 363 -32.14 23.75 -7.35
CA GLY A 363 -30.95 23.02 -7.82
C GLY A 363 -31.08 22.45 -9.23
N GLY A 364 -32.16 22.75 -9.95
CA GLY A 364 -32.32 22.40 -11.36
C GLY A 364 -31.49 23.30 -12.28
N TYR A 365 -30.95 22.75 -13.36
CA TYR A 365 -30.23 23.50 -14.39
C TYR A 365 -31.13 23.70 -15.62
N SER A 366 -31.34 24.94 -16.03
CA SER A 366 -32.03 25.30 -17.27
C SER A 366 -31.01 25.81 -18.30
N LEU A 367 -31.11 25.37 -19.54
CA LEU A 367 -30.27 25.83 -20.65
C LEU A 367 -31.04 26.88 -21.45
N SER A 368 -30.55 28.11 -21.42
CA SER A 368 -31.06 29.22 -22.23
C SER A 368 -30.15 29.43 -23.43
N PHE A 369 -30.71 29.50 -24.64
CA PHE A 369 -29.95 29.81 -25.84
C PHE A 369 -29.98 31.32 -26.09
N ASP A 370 -28.81 31.95 -26.08
CA ASP A 370 -28.61 33.35 -26.46
C ASP A 370 -28.13 33.39 -27.91
N GLY A 371 -29.08 33.49 -28.83
CA GLY A 371 -28.79 33.61 -30.26
C GLY A 371 -28.16 34.96 -30.55
N GLY A 372 -26.84 35.00 -30.70
CA GLY A 372 -26.11 36.20 -31.13
C GLY A 372 -26.74 36.80 -32.39
N GLY A 373 -27.39 37.94 -32.23
CA GLY A 373 -28.12 38.66 -33.27
C GLY A 373 -27.22 39.12 -34.41
N GLY A 374 -27.06 38.27 -35.43
CA GLY A 374 -26.54 38.64 -36.74
C GLY A 374 -27.63 39.30 -37.56
N GLY A 375 -27.69 40.63 -37.51
CA GLY A 375 -28.56 41.45 -38.34
C GLY A 375 -28.35 41.16 -39.83
N GLY A 376 -29.31 40.44 -40.41
CA GLY A 376 -29.54 40.43 -41.85
C GLY A 376 -29.94 41.84 -42.28
N LYS A 377 -28.99 42.57 -42.87
CA LYS A 377 -29.21 43.85 -43.53
C LYS A 377 -30.42 43.72 -44.47
N LYS A 378 -31.36 44.66 -44.30
CA LYS A 378 -32.33 45.02 -45.33
C LYS A 378 -31.57 45.36 -46.62
N ALA A 379 -31.92 44.68 -47.70
CA ALA A 379 -31.86 45.16 -49.07
C ALA A 379 -33.15 44.68 -49.74
#